data_AF-A0A7S0Z9G7-F1
#
_entry.id   AF-A0A7S0Z9G7-F1
#
_cell.length_a   1.000
_cell.length_b   1.000
_cell.length_c   1.000
_cell.angle_alpha   90.00
_cell.angle_beta   90.00
_cell.angle_gamma   90.00
#
_symmetry.space_group_name_H-M   'P 1'
#
loop_
_entity.id
_entity.type
_entity.pdbx_description
1 polymer ?
#
loop_
_entity_poly.entity_id
_entity_poly.type
_entity_poly.pdbx_seq_one_letter_code
_entity_poly.pdbx_strand_id
1 'polypeptide(L)'
;DDFVLLNAHVTRVMKKLNDDGYKICIFSNQGSVKGALDGAKARDIKLRLANLTRELDVPFQAFCATQSNKPGKENDPHEYRKGGIGMWTRMVRVHNGDVVPDLERCFF
;
A
#
# COMPACT_ATOMS: atom_id res chain seq x y z
N ASP A 1 7.89 -19.22 -7.77
CA ASP A 1 7.61 -18.20 -6.73
C ASP A 1 6.37 -17.39 -7.04
N ASP A 2 5.69 -16.91 -6.00
CA ASP A 2 4.40 -16.21 -6.08
C ASP A 2 4.51 -14.77 -6.66
N PHE A 3 5.70 -14.18 -6.58
CA PHE A 3 6.11 -12.96 -7.29
C PHE A 3 7.63 -12.94 -7.45
N VAL A 4 8.13 -12.05 -8.30
CA VAL A 4 9.54 -11.65 -8.36
C VAL A 4 9.63 -10.14 -8.24
N LEU A 5 10.73 -9.63 -7.70
CA LEU A 5 11.03 -8.20 -7.77
C LEU A 5 11.25 -7.83 -9.24
N LEU A 6 10.81 -6.63 -9.63
CA LEU A 6 10.92 -6.18 -11.02
C LEU A 6 12.38 -6.19 -11.52
N ASN A 7 13.32 -5.80 -10.66
CA ASN A 7 14.76 -5.85 -10.91
C ASN A 7 15.52 -5.65 -9.59
N ALA A 8 16.84 -5.86 -9.62
CA ALA A 8 17.72 -5.69 -8.46
C ALA A 8 17.79 -4.25 -7.92
N HIS A 9 17.36 -3.23 -8.68
CA HIS A 9 17.37 -1.85 -8.21
C HIS A 9 16.28 -1.61 -7.16
N VAL A 10 15.19 -2.38 -7.16
CA VAL A 10 14.09 -2.23 -6.21
C VAL A 10 14.61 -2.31 -4.78
N THR A 11 15.27 -3.40 -4.40
CA THR A 11 15.79 -3.57 -3.03
C THR A 11 16.79 -2.48 -2.66
N ARG A 12 17.72 -2.14 -3.57
CA ARG A 12 18.73 -1.11 -3.32
C ARG A 12 18.11 0.27 -3.06
N VAL A 13 17.14 0.68 -3.89
CA VAL A 13 16.47 1.98 -3.76
C VAL A 13 15.61 2.00 -2.50
N MET A 14 14.87 0.94 -2.19
CA MET A 14 14.05 0.87 -0.99
C MET A 14 14.88 1.00 0.28
N LYS A 15 16.04 0.33 0.35
CA LYS A 15 17.00 0.47 1.46
C LYS A 15 17.50 1.90 1.59
N LYS A 16 18.00 2.48 0.48
CA LYS A 16 18.48 3.87 0.47
C LYS A 16 17.43 4.87 0.96
N LEU A 17 16.18 4.72 0.53
CA LEU A 17 15.09 5.59 0.96
C LEU A 17 14.77 5.43 2.45
N ASN A 18 14.72 4.19 2.94
CA ASN A 18 14.52 3.94 4.36
C ASN A 18 15.66 4.52 5.20
N ASP A 19 16.92 4.37 4.76
CA ASP A 19 18.10 4.93 5.42
C ASP A 19 18.09 6.46 5.42
N ASP A 20 17.55 7.09 4.36
CA ASP A 20 17.36 8.55 4.25
C ASP A 20 16.18 9.07 5.10
N GLY A 21 15.49 8.19 5.85
CA GLY A 21 14.40 8.54 6.75
C GLY A 21 13.02 8.56 6.09
N TYR A 22 12.87 8.06 4.87
CA TYR A 22 11.56 7.95 4.23
C TYR A 22 10.77 6.78 4.81
N LYS A 23 9.53 7.04 5.20
CA LYS A 23 8.54 5.99 5.48
C LYS A 23 8.11 5.35 4.15
N ILE A 24 8.31 4.04 4.03
CA ILE A 24 7.88 3.29 2.84
C ILE A 24 6.39 2.93 2.97
N CYS A 25 5.58 3.41 2.02
CA CYS A 25 4.14 3.13 1.95
C CYS A 25 3.78 2.45 0.63
N ILE A 26 2.93 1.43 0.68
CA ILE A 26 2.39 0.74 -0.51
C ILE A 26 0.90 1.07 -0.63
N PHE A 27 0.50 1.68 -1.75
CA PHE A 27 -0.90 1.95 -2.08
C PHE A 27 -1.35 1.07 -3.26
N SER A 28 -2.22 0.10 -3.01
CA SER A 28 -2.58 -0.93 -3.99
C SER A 28 -4.10 -1.08 -4.16
N ASN A 29 -4.55 -1.16 -5.42
CA ASN A 29 -5.95 -1.46 -5.75
C ASN A 29 -6.12 -2.98 -5.78
N GLN A 30 -7.02 -3.53 -4.95
CA GLN A 30 -7.25 -4.96 -4.75
C GLN A 30 -8.73 -5.31 -4.95
N GLY A 31 -9.31 -4.87 -6.08
CA GLY A 31 -10.75 -4.99 -6.37
C GLY A 31 -11.31 -6.42 -6.50
N SER A 32 -10.45 -7.44 -6.49
CA SER A 32 -10.84 -8.86 -6.45
C SER A 32 -11.14 -9.35 -5.02
N VAL A 33 -10.79 -8.57 -4.00
CA VAL A 33 -11.05 -8.88 -2.60
C VAL A 33 -12.49 -8.52 -2.26
N LYS A 34 -13.36 -9.53 -2.21
CA LYS A 34 -14.79 -9.36 -1.87
C LYS A 34 -15.04 -9.06 -0.39
N GLY A 35 -14.14 -9.51 0.49
CA GLY A 35 -14.18 -9.27 1.93
C GLY A 35 -12.77 -9.04 2.47
N ALA A 36 -12.55 -7.88 3.09
CA ALA A 36 -11.21 -7.40 3.45
C ALA A 36 -10.53 -8.21 4.56
N LEU A 37 -11.30 -8.89 5.42
CA LEU A 37 -10.78 -9.55 6.62
C LEU A 37 -10.60 -11.06 6.42
N ASP A 38 -11.60 -11.77 5.88
CA ASP A 38 -11.71 -13.23 5.98
C ASP A 38 -11.77 -14.00 4.64
N GLY A 39 -11.53 -13.34 3.51
CA GLY A 39 -11.53 -13.97 2.19
C GLY A 39 -10.22 -14.66 1.80
N ALA A 40 -10.28 -15.70 0.96
CA ALA A 40 -9.08 -16.33 0.38
C ALA A 40 -8.13 -15.31 -0.28
N LYS A 41 -8.68 -14.33 -1.02
CA LYS A 41 -7.89 -13.24 -1.60
C LYS A 41 -7.25 -12.30 -0.58
N ALA A 42 -7.93 -12.01 0.53
CA ALA A 42 -7.33 -11.24 1.61
C ALA A 42 -6.16 -11.99 2.26
N ARG A 43 -6.29 -13.32 2.44
CA ARG A 43 -5.20 -14.19 2.91
C ARG A 43 -4.02 -14.22 1.94
N ASP A 44 -4.28 -14.38 0.64
CA ASP A 44 -3.24 -14.36 -0.40
C ASP A 44 -2.45 -13.04 -0.37
N ILE A 45 -3.13 -11.90 -0.25
CA ILE A 45 -2.48 -10.58 -0.19
C ILE A 45 -1.64 -10.44 1.08
N LYS A 46 -2.18 -10.82 2.25
CA LYS A 46 -1.42 -10.80 3.50
C LYS A 46 -0.16 -11.66 3.41
N LEU A 47 -0.25 -12.84 2.82
CA LEU A 47 0.89 -13.74 2.61
C LEU A 47 1.92 -13.13 1.63
N ARG A 48 1.46 -12.54 0.52
CA ARG A 48 2.34 -11.82 -0.43
C ARG A 48 3.10 -10.69 0.25
N LEU A 49 2.42 -9.87 1.06
CA LEU A 49 3.06 -8.79 1.81
C LEU A 49 4.06 -9.34 2.84
N ALA A 50 3.74 -10.44 3.53
CA ALA A 50 4.67 -11.10 4.46
C ALA A 50 5.87 -11.76 3.77
N ASN A 51 5.75 -12.16 2.51
CA ASN A 51 6.89 -12.60 1.71
C ASN A 51 7.71 -11.39 1.25
N LEU A 52 7.06 -10.30 0.85
CA LEU A 52 7.72 -9.07 0.41
C LEU A 52 8.58 -8.43 1.50
N THR A 53 8.22 -8.55 2.78
CA THR A 53 9.08 -8.06 3.88
C THR A 53 10.44 -8.73 3.88
N ARG A 54 10.52 -10.03 3.55
CA ARG A 54 11.80 -10.76 3.47
C ARG A 54 12.63 -10.35 2.26
N GLU A 55 11.98 -10.10 1.12
CA GLU A 55 12.65 -9.73 -0.13
C GLU A 55 13.17 -8.28 -0.13
N LEU A 56 12.40 -7.36 0.46
CA LEU A 56 12.78 -5.94 0.50
C LEU A 56 13.72 -5.61 1.65
N ASP A 57 13.62 -6.33 2.77
CA ASP A 57 14.42 -6.10 3.97
C ASP A 57 14.37 -4.63 4.45
N VAL A 58 13.17 -4.03 4.35
CA VAL A 58 12.83 -2.71 4.88
C VAL A 58 11.42 -2.72 5.45
N PRO A 59 11.13 -1.93 6.51
CA PRO A 59 9.79 -1.79 7.02
C PRO A 59 8.91 -1.02 6.03
N PHE A 60 7.67 -1.47 5.82
CA PHE A 60 6.69 -0.75 5.01
C PHE A 60 5.29 -0.84 5.62
N GLN A 61 4.43 0.10 5.23
CA GLN A 61 3.00 0.07 5.56
C GLN A 61 2.17 -0.02 4.28
N ALA A 62 1.34 -1.07 4.16
CA ALA A 62 0.53 -1.30 2.97
C ALA A 62 -0.95 -0.98 3.21
N PHE A 63 -1.54 -0.24 2.27
CA PHE A 63 -2.96 0.09 2.20
C PHE A 63 -3.53 -0.55 0.92
N CYS A 64 -4.58 -1.34 1.07
CA CYS A 64 -5.17 -2.13 -0.01
C CYS A 64 -6.64 -1.74 -0.20
N ALA A 65 -6.94 -1.01 -1.27
CA ALA A 65 -8.30 -0.62 -1.62
C ALA A 65 -9.05 -1.80 -2.24
N THR A 66 -9.93 -2.44 -1.46
CA THR A 66 -10.67 -3.64 -1.89
C THR A 66 -11.95 -3.32 -2.65
N GLN A 67 -12.50 -2.11 -2.44
CA GLN A 67 -13.69 -1.62 -3.10
C GLN A 67 -13.42 -1.18 -4.56
N SER A 68 -14.45 -1.27 -5.40
CA SER A 68 -14.37 -0.96 -6.83
C SER A 68 -15.39 0.10 -7.23
N ASN A 69 -14.93 1.14 -7.93
CA ASN A 69 -15.82 2.12 -8.54
C ASN A 69 -16.51 1.45 -9.73
N LYS A 70 -17.80 1.13 -9.59
CA LYS A 70 -18.62 0.60 -10.68
C LYS A 70 -19.59 1.68 -11.11
N PRO A 71 -19.80 1.90 -12.42
CA PRO A 71 -20.82 2.84 -12.89
C PRO A 71 -22.17 2.57 -12.21
N GLY A 72 -22.80 3.60 -11.68
CA GLY A 72 -24.11 3.51 -11.00
C GLY A 72 -24.10 2.93 -9.59
N LYS A 73 -22.93 2.65 -8.98
CA LYS A 73 -22.80 2.26 -7.57
C LYS A 73 -21.59 2.91 -6.92
N GLU A 74 -21.84 3.79 -5.95
CA GLU A 74 -20.81 4.32 -5.06
C GLU A 74 -20.39 3.23 -4.07
N ASN A 75 -19.41 2.40 -4.46
CA ASN A 75 -18.93 1.31 -3.60
C ASN A 75 -17.65 1.67 -2.84
N ASP A 76 -17.12 2.89 -2.98
CA ASP A 76 -15.89 3.37 -2.35
C ASP A 76 -16.11 4.77 -1.74
N PRO A 77 -16.93 4.89 -0.68
CA PRO A 77 -17.32 6.16 -0.09
C PRO A 77 -16.16 6.93 0.55
N HIS A 78 -14.99 6.31 0.65
CA HIS A 78 -13.78 6.90 1.22
C HIS A 78 -12.71 7.19 0.15
N GLU A 79 -13.02 6.94 -1.13
CA GLU A 79 -12.11 7.14 -2.25
C GLU A 79 -10.75 6.45 -2.04
N TYR A 80 -10.76 5.25 -1.48
CA TYR A 80 -9.54 4.48 -1.25
C TYR A 80 -8.92 4.02 -2.56
N ARG A 81 -9.70 3.75 -3.59
CA ARG A 81 -9.19 3.32 -4.89
C ARG A 81 -8.37 4.44 -5.53
N LYS A 82 -7.14 4.12 -5.94
CA LYS A 82 -6.24 5.07 -6.63
C LYS A 82 -6.93 5.72 -7.82
N GLY A 83 -6.72 7.02 -7.95
CA GLY A 83 -7.60 7.95 -8.66
C GLY A 83 -8.21 8.97 -7.68
N GLY A 84 -8.54 8.50 -6.47
CA GLY A 84 -8.76 9.35 -5.28
C GLY A 84 -7.57 9.36 -4.32
N ILE A 85 -7.72 10.08 -3.21
CA ILE A 85 -6.67 10.30 -2.18
C ILE A 85 -6.99 9.67 -0.83
N GLY A 86 -8.00 8.79 -0.76
CA GLY A 86 -8.50 8.23 0.50
C GLY A 86 -7.45 7.45 1.28
N MET A 87 -6.65 6.61 0.60
CA MET A 87 -5.63 5.82 1.29
C MET A 87 -4.52 6.71 1.86
N TRP A 88 -4.11 7.75 1.12
CA TRP A 88 -3.16 8.76 1.60
C TRP A 88 -3.71 9.49 2.83
N THR A 89 -4.94 9.98 2.74
CA THR A 89 -5.61 10.71 3.82
C THR A 89 -5.73 9.86 5.08
N ARG A 90 -6.09 8.58 4.94
CA ARG A 90 -6.15 7.62 6.06
C ARG A 90 -4.78 7.35 6.66
N MET A 91 -3.75 7.20 5.83
CA MET A 91 -2.38 7.01 6.28
C MET A 91 -1.93 8.18 7.15
N VAL A 92 -2.04 9.41 6.64
CA VAL A 92 -1.61 10.63 7.36
C VAL A 92 -2.39 10.80 8.67
N ARG A 93 -3.73 10.70 8.63
CA ARG A 93 -4.57 11.04 9.78
C ARG A 93 -4.57 9.99 10.90
N VAL A 94 -4.37 8.71 10.57
CA VAL A 94 -4.62 7.61 11.52
C VAL A 94 -3.41 6.71 11.73
N HIS A 95 -2.51 6.64 10.74
CA HIS A 95 -1.44 5.65 10.73
C HIS A 95 -0.05 6.27 10.59
N ASN A 96 0.09 7.57 10.86
CA ASN A 96 1.36 8.30 10.79
C ASN A 96 1.83 8.91 12.11
N GLY A 97 1.21 8.55 13.24
CA GLY A 97 1.64 9.00 14.57
C GLY A 97 1.70 10.52 14.70
N ASP A 98 0.69 11.21 14.16
CA ASP A 98 0.55 12.67 14.15
C ASP A 98 1.67 13.44 13.42
N VAL A 99 2.55 12.75 12.70
CA VAL A 99 3.53 13.37 11.80
C VAL A 99 2.81 13.85 10.54
N VAL A 100 2.93 15.14 10.25
CA VAL A 100 2.46 15.73 8.98
C VAL A 100 3.56 15.56 7.93
N PRO A 101 3.32 14.84 6.81
CA PRO A 101 4.34 14.68 5.77
C PRO A 101 4.63 16.02 5.07
N ASP A 102 5.91 16.26 4.82
CA ASP A 102 6.35 17.30 3.89
C ASP A 102 6.07 16.84 2.45
N LEU A 103 5.05 17.41 1.83
CA LEU A 103 4.60 17.01 0.49
C LEU A 103 5.64 17.32 -0.60
N GLU A 104 6.50 18.33 -0.41
CA GLU A 104 7.56 18.64 -1.39
C GLU A 104 8.65 17.57 -1.41
N ARG A 105 8.76 16.81 -0.32
CA ARG A 105 9.70 15.69 -0.18
C ARG A 105 9.07 14.34 -0.47
N CYS A 106 7.74 14.24 -0.52
CA CYS A 106 7.04 13.00 -0.84
C CYS A 106 7.02 12.72 -2.35
N PHE A 107 7.01 11.45 -2.73
CA PHE A 107 6.90 11.01 -4.13
C PHE A 107 6.17 9.65 -4.22
N PHE A 108 5.55 9.36 -5.38
CA PHE A 108 4.80 8.13 -5.65
C PHE A 108 4.91 7.66 -7.11
#